data_AF-A0A971CBM6-F1
#
_entry.id   AF-A0A971CBM6-F1
#
_cell.length_a   1.000
_cell.length_b   1.000
_cell.length_c   1.000
_cell.angle_alpha   90.00
_cell.angle_beta   90.00
_cell.angle_gamma   90.00
#
_symmetry.space_group_name_H-M   'P 1'
#
loop_
_entity.id
_entity.type
_entity.pdbx_description
1 polymer ?
#
loop_
_entity_poly.entity_id
_entity_poly.type
_entity_poly.pdbx_seq_one_letter_code
_entity_poly.pdbx_strand_id
1 'polypeptide(L)'
;MDTNTWLTISQAAIAFGILLTAIGGYGAYHFGKKIDSKKAEEQKESQLASEHRIISSLTDSLKQIKSSASSEQMDRADRGLPGLAFQAVFTVHTQTEKRDKYLMDMGDALNRNRVSLYLDENNDLIYRIIDDIGTPHLIRVSQGINTFQPEAKYLFTIDYGLSPNYSFMRLFINDREVGRHEIQGWLKLVFRGPTDPNISKTMLIGCDISKQNFAKFTVAFSAIYKEPMAKQDYKKMFEIWASTMDKIK
;
A
#
# COMPACT_ATOMS: atom_id res chain seq x y z
N MET A 1 4.69 -78.61 18.51
CA MET A 1 5.72 -77.57 18.58
C MET A 1 6.39 -77.68 19.93
N ASP A 2 7.70 -77.82 19.96
CA ASP A 2 8.42 -78.03 21.20
C ASP A 2 8.56 -76.71 21.98
N THR A 3 8.68 -76.80 23.30
CA THR A 3 8.73 -75.63 24.21
C THR A 3 9.87 -74.66 23.88
N ASN A 4 11.00 -75.20 23.41
CA ASN A 4 12.14 -74.41 22.95
C ASN A 4 11.83 -73.56 21.70
N THR A 5 10.93 -74.02 20.82
CA THR A 5 10.52 -73.27 19.63
C THR A 5 9.70 -72.04 20.01
N TRP A 6 8.81 -72.17 21.00
CA TRP A 6 8.01 -71.06 21.52
C TRP A 6 8.85 -70.00 22.23
N LEU A 7 9.87 -70.43 22.99
CA LEU A 7 10.81 -69.53 23.65
C LEU A 7 11.63 -68.72 22.64
N THR A 8 12.04 -69.36 21.54
CA THR A 8 12.83 -68.71 20.47
C THR A 8 11.98 -67.68 19.73
N ILE A 9 10.73 -68.01 19.42
CA ILE A 9 9.80 -67.09 18.73
C ILE A 9 9.47 -65.88 19.61
N SER A 10 9.27 -66.07 20.92
CA SER A 10 8.98 -64.95 21.83
C SER A 10 10.16 -64.01 22.00
N GLN A 11 11.38 -64.53 22.10
CA GLN A 11 12.61 -63.72 22.14
C GLN A 11 12.82 -62.93 20.84
N ALA A 12 12.56 -63.54 19.68
CA ALA A 12 12.62 -62.86 18.39
C ALA A 12 11.59 -61.73 18.28
N ALA A 13 10.36 -61.96 18.75
CA ALA A 13 9.31 -60.94 18.75
C ALA A 13 9.65 -59.75 19.66
N ILE A 14 10.22 -60.00 20.85
CA ILE A 14 10.67 -58.96 21.77
C ILE A 14 11.82 -58.15 21.15
N ALA A 15 12.83 -58.83 20.58
CA ALA A 15 13.95 -58.17 19.92
C ALA A 15 13.49 -57.28 18.75
N PHE A 16 12.52 -57.77 17.95
CA PHE A 16 11.93 -57.02 16.86
C PHE A 16 11.15 -55.80 17.35
N GLY A 17 10.38 -55.95 18.44
CA GLY A 17 9.66 -54.83 19.07
C GLY A 17 10.59 -53.74 19.60
N ILE A 18 11.73 -54.11 20.20
CA ILE A 18 12.74 -53.15 20.66
C ILE A 18 13.36 -52.41 19.47
N LEU A 19 13.69 -53.12 18.39
CA LEU A 19 14.28 -52.53 17.19
C LEU A 19 13.34 -51.52 16.52
N LEU A 20 12.07 -51.86 16.36
CA LEU A 20 11.06 -50.96 15.79
C LEU A 20 10.86 -49.71 16.66
N THR A 21 10.87 -49.87 17.98
CA THR A 21 10.74 -48.73 18.92
C THR A 21 11.95 -47.79 18.82
N ALA A 22 13.16 -48.34 18.69
CA ALA A 22 14.38 -47.54 18.52
C ALA A 22 14.38 -46.76 17.18
N ILE A 23 13.95 -47.39 16.08
CA ILE A 23 13.84 -46.74 14.77
C ILE A 23 12.76 -45.66 14.79
N GLY A 24 11.60 -45.93 15.39
CA GLY A 24 10.51 -44.97 15.56
C GLY A 24 10.91 -43.75 16.40
N GLY A 25 11.62 -43.97 17.52
CA GLY A 25 12.14 -42.89 18.35
C GLY A 25 13.19 -42.03 17.64
N TYR A 26 14.12 -42.66 16.91
CA TYR A 26 15.13 -41.94 16.12
C TYR A 26 14.49 -41.10 15.00
N GLY A 27 13.49 -41.65 14.30
CA GLY A 27 12.71 -40.93 13.30
C GLY A 27 11.99 -39.71 13.89
N ALA A 28 11.23 -39.90 14.97
CA ALA A 28 10.50 -38.82 15.63
C ALA A 28 11.43 -37.69 16.12
N TYR A 29 12.59 -38.03 16.69
CA TYR A 29 13.59 -37.06 17.12
C TYR A 29 14.16 -36.22 15.96
N HIS A 30 14.56 -36.87 14.86
CA HIS A 30 15.13 -36.16 13.71
C HIS A 30 14.10 -35.37 12.89
N PHE A 31 12.85 -35.84 12.80
CA PHE A 31 11.77 -35.09 12.16
C PHE A 31 11.34 -33.88 12.98
N GLY A 32 11.22 -34.01 14.31
CA GLY A 32 10.92 -32.87 15.20
C GLY A 32 11.97 -31.76 15.09
N LYS A 33 13.26 -32.13 15.12
CA LYS A 33 14.38 -31.18 15.01
C LYS A 33 14.40 -30.40 13.69
N LYS A 34 13.97 -31.01 12.57
CA LYS A 34 13.85 -30.34 11.26
C LYS A 34 12.67 -29.37 11.19
N ILE A 35 11.58 -29.64 11.91
CA ILE A 35 10.41 -28.75 11.97
C ILE A 35 10.75 -27.50 12.80
N ASP A 36 11.43 -27.68 13.92
CA ASP A 36 11.86 -26.56 14.76
C ASP A 36 12.88 -25.65 14.05
N SER A 37 13.81 -26.24 13.27
CA SER A 37 14.77 -25.42 12.49
C SER A 37 14.07 -24.60 11.41
N LYS A 38 13.11 -25.18 10.67
CA LYS A 38 12.34 -24.44 9.65
C LYS A 38 11.51 -23.30 10.25
N LYS A 39 10.83 -23.54 11.38
CA LYS A 39 10.07 -22.48 12.07
C LYS A 39 10.97 -21.35 12.55
N ALA A 40 12.17 -21.67 13.05
CA ALA A 40 13.15 -20.67 13.46
C ALA A 40 13.66 -19.84 12.25
N GLU A 41 13.86 -20.49 11.10
CA GLU A 41 14.25 -19.82 9.85
C GLU A 41 13.15 -18.87 9.33
N GLU A 42 11.90 -19.33 9.27
CA GLU A 42 10.73 -18.53 8.86
C GLU A 42 10.50 -17.33 9.80
N GLN A 43 10.66 -17.53 11.12
CA GLN A 43 10.58 -16.43 12.09
C GLN A 43 11.71 -15.42 11.90
N LYS A 44 12.93 -15.87 11.59
CA LYS A 44 14.08 -15.01 11.36
C LYS A 44 13.95 -14.22 10.05
N GLU A 45 13.46 -14.83 8.97
CA GLU A 45 13.14 -14.14 7.72
C GLU A 45 12.01 -13.12 7.90
N SER A 46 10.95 -13.48 8.63
CA SER A 46 9.85 -12.56 8.95
C SER A 46 10.32 -11.36 9.77
N GLN A 47 11.18 -11.58 10.76
CA GLN A 47 11.81 -10.51 11.54
C GLN A 47 12.68 -9.61 10.66
N LEU A 48 13.57 -10.17 9.84
CA LEU A 48 14.40 -9.41 8.92
C LEU A 48 13.57 -8.58 7.93
N ALA A 49 12.49 -9.14 7.39
CA ALA A 49 11.57 -8.42 6.51
C ALA A 49 10.86 -7.27 7.24
N SER A 50 10.49 -7.47 8.50
CA SER A 50 9.89 -6.40 9.33
C SER A 50 10.89 -5.29 9.65
N GLU A 51 12.14 -5.62 9.99
CA GLU A 51 13.21 -4.65 10.24
C GLU A 51 13.52 -3.84 8.98
N HIS A 52 13.63 -4.51 7.82
CA HIS A 52 13.89 -3.85 6.56
C HIS A 52 12.76 -2.87 6.19
N ARG A 53 11.49 -3.21 6.48
CA ARG A 53 10.35 -2.30 6.31
C ARG A 53 10.41 -1.10 7.25
N ILE A 54 10.84 -1.29 8.50
CA ILE A 54 10.99 -0.18 9.45
C ILE A 54 12.12 0.76 8.99
N ILE A 55 13.26 0.22 8.55
CA ILE A 55 14.39 1.01 8.07
C ILE A 55 14.03 1.79 6.80
N SER A 56 13.32 1.16 5.83
CA SER A 56 12.89 1.86 4.63
C SER A 56 11.91 2.99 4.96
N SER A 57 10.93 2.72 5.84
CA SER A 57 9.97 3.72 6.32
C SER A 57 10.64 4.91 7.02
N LEU A 58 11.66 4.66 7.85
CA LEU A 58 12.45 5.71 8.51
C LEU A 58 13.27 6.51 7.50
N THR A 59 13.87 5.85 6.51
CA THR A 59 14.67 6.51 5.48
C THR A 59 13.83 7.43 4.61
N ASP A 60 12.63 6.98 4.22
CA ASP A 60 11.68 7.77 3.46
C ASP A 60 11.16 8.95 4.30
N SER A 61 10.85 8.71 5.57
CA SER A 61 10.48 9.78 6.52
C SER A 61 11.59 10.84 6.65
N LEU A 62 12.86 10.43 6.72
CA LEU A 62 14.01 11.36 6.81
C LEU A 62 14.22 12.16 5.52
N LYS A 63 14.07 11.54 4.35
CA LYS A 63 14.11 12.26 3.06
C LYS A 63 13.00 13.30 2.99
N GLN A 64 11.81 12.96 3.46
CA GLN A 64 10.64 13.83 3.50
C GLN A 64 10.83 15.01 4.50
N ILE A 65 11.48 14.79 5.64
CA ILE A 65 11.85 15.86 6.59
C ILE A 65 12.87 16.81 5.95
N LYS A 66 13.86 16.29 5.22
CA LYS A 66 14.85 17.14 4.53
C LYS A 66 14.24 17.98 3.41
N SER A 67 13.28 17.45 2.66
CA SER A 67 12.60 18.22 1.59
C SER A 67 11.63 19.27 2.13
N SER A 68 11.09 19.09 3.34
CA SER A 68 10.16 20.03 3.96
C SER A 68 10.83 21.18 4.74
N ALA A 69 12.12 21.08 5.05
CA ALA A 69 12.88 22.10 5.80
C ALA A 69 13.32 23.33 4.96
N SER A 70 13.11 23.33 3.64
CA SER A 70 13.41 24.48 2.76
C SER A 70 12.21 25.43 2.68
N SER A 71 11.89 26.14 3.76
CA SER A 71 10.70 26.99 3.89
C SER A 71 10.80 28.37 3.21
N GLU A 72 11.92 28.73 2.58
CA GLU A 72 12.13 30.09 2.03
C GLU A 72 11.94 30.22 0.51
N GLN A 73 11.87 29.12 -0.24
CA GLN A 73 11.59 29.18 -1.67
C GLN A 73 10.12 28.88 -1.94
N MET A 74 9.43 29.85 -2.54
CA MET A 74 8.05 29.68 -3.02
C MET A 74 8.00 28.47 -3.95
N ASP A 75 7.26 27.44 -3.53
CA ASP A 75 7.18 26.17 -4.25
C ASP A 75 6.70 26.44 -5.68
N ARG A 76 7.38 25.87 -6.69
CA ARG A 76 6.94 26.00 -8.09
C ARG A 76 5.52 25.48 -8.29
N ALA A 77 5.10 24.53 -7.45
CA ALA A 77 3.75 23.99 -7.42
C ALA A 77 2.69 25.02 -6.98
N ASP A 78 3.07 26.01 -6.19
CA ASP A 78 2.15 27.02 -5.63
C ASP A 78 1.88 28.18 -6.61
N ARG A 79 2.41 28.10 -7.85
CA ARG A 79 2.25 29.12 -8.90
C ARG A 79 0.95 28.98 -9.72
N GLY A 80 0.03 28.11 -9.31
CA GLY A 80 -1.23 27.88 -10.03
C GLY A 80 -1.04 27.16 -11.37
N LEU A 81 -0.32 26.04 -11.37
CA LEU A 81 -0.21 25.22 -12.58
C LEU A 81 -1.56 24.56 -12.90
N PRO A 82 -1.93 24.42 -14.20
CA PRO A 82 -3.06 23.59 -14.59
C PRO A 82 -2.92 22.18 -14.03
N GLY A 83 -4.01 21.59 -13.57
CA GLY A 83 -3.91 20.30 -12.89
C GLY A 83 -5.23 19.85 -12.28
N LEU A 84 -5.13 19.09 -11.21
CA LEU A 84 -6.29 18.69 -10.42
C LEU A 84 -5.84 18.42 -8.99
N ALA A 85 -6.68 18.76 -8.02
CA ALA A 85 -6.57 18.24 -6.67
C ALA A 85 -7.84 17.44 -6.32
N PHE A 86 -7.65 16.25 -5.77
CA PHE A 86 -8.73 15.44 -5.22
C PHE A 86 -8.51 15.30 -3.72
N GLN A 87 -9.50 15.70 -2.95
CA GLN A 87 -9.50 15.64 -1.50
C GLN A 87 -10.63 14.74 -1.03
N ALA A 88 -10.35 13.83 -0.11
CA ALA A 88 -11.38 13.01 0.50
C ALA A 88 -11.04 12.61 1.93
N VAL A 89 -12.06 12.50 2.76
CA VAL A 89 -11.95 11.96 4.11
C VAL A 89 -12.33 10.50 4.07
N PHE A 90 -11.33 9.63 4.18
CA PHE A 90 -11.52 8.19 4.17
C PHE A 90 -11.23 7.58 5.54
N THR A 91 -12.03 6.58 5.88
CA THR A 91 -11.64 5.53 6.83
C THR A 91 -11.38 4.28 6.01
N VAL A 92 -10.11 3.92 5.85
CA VAL A 92 -9.70 2.74 5.08
C VAL A 92 -9.82 1.53 5.99
N HIS A 93 -10.63 0.54 5.63
CA HIS A 93 -10.77 -0.66 6.43
C HIS A 93 -9.66 -1.68 6.12
N THR A 94 -9.38 -2.52 7.11
CA THR A 94 -8.44 -3.64 6.98
C THR A 94 -8.91 -4.58 5.87
N GLN A 95 -7.98 -4.92 4.98
CA GLN A 95 -8.21 -5.75 3.80
C GLN A 95 -7.07 -6.78 3.66
N THR A 96 -7.43 -8.01 3.29
CA THR A 96 -6.50 -9.16 3.27
C THR A 96 -6.23 -9.66 1.85
N GLU A 97 -6.96 -9.14 0.87
CA GLU A 97 -6.92 -9.55 -0.52
C GLU A 97 -5.59 -9.14 -1.18
N LYS A 98 -4.96 -10.10 -1.87
CA LYS A 98 -3.71 -9.95 -2.63
C LYS A 98 -3.95 -9.40 -4.03
N ARG A 99 -4.51 -8.20 -4.08
CA ARG A 99 -4.78 -7.43 -5.31
C ARG A 99 -4.77 -5.93 -5.00
N ASP A 100 -4.78 -5.11 -6.03
CA ASP A 100 -5.02 -3.68 -5.88
C ASP A 100 -6.45 -3.41 -5.37
N LYS A 101 -6.58 -2.43 -4.47
CA LYS A 101 -7.84 -2.02 -3.83
C LYS A 101 -8.02 -0.51 -4.02
N TYR A 102 -8.85 -0.13 -4.99
CA TYR A 102 -8.95 1.25 -5.46
C TYR A 102 -9.86 2.10 -4.57
N LEU A 103 -9.32 3.19 -4.02
CA LEU A 103 -10.08 4.22 -3.31
C LEU A 103 -10.66 5.23 -4.30
N MET A 104 -9.87 5.60 -5.32
CA MET A 104 -10.29 6.43 -6.44
C MET A 104 -9.55 6.01 -7.71
N ASP A 105 -10.23 6.05 -8.84
CA ASP A 105 -9.62 5.83 -10.14
C ASP A 105 -10.29 6.69 -11.22
N MET A 106 -9.50 7.27 -12.11
CA MET A 106 -9.97 8.12 -13.19
C MET A 106 -9.08 7.91 -14.41
N GLY A 107 -9.64 7.61 -15.57
CA GLY A 107 -8.86 7.44 -16.79
C GLY A 107 -9.68 6.94 -17.96
N ASP A 108 -9.09 6.94 -19.15
CA ASP A 108 -9.74 6.45 -20.37
C ASP A 108 -9.20 5.09 -20.86
N ALA A 109 -8.10 4.61 -20.27
CA ALA A 109 -7.47 3.33 -20.57
C ALA A 109 -6.74 2.77 -19.33
N LEU A 110 -6.58 1.44 -19.28
CA LEU A 110 -5.91 0.78 -18.16
C LEU A 110 -4.42 1.10 -18.06
N ASN A 111 -3.78 1.41 -19.19
CA ASN A 111 -2.34 1.54 -19.34
C ASN A 111 -1.87 2.93 -19.80
N ARG A 112 -2.73 3.95 -19.81
CA ARG A 112 -2.39 5.35 -20.14
C ARG A 112 -3.48 6.30 -19.65
N ASN A 113 -3.17 7.59 -19.57
CA ASN A 113 -4.10 8.66 -19.17
C ASN A 113 -4.92 8.30 -17.92
N ARG A 114 -4.25 7.88 -16.86
CA ARG A 114 -4.93 7.34 -15.67
C ARG A 114 -4.36 7.95 -14.41
N VAL A 115 -5.24 8.29 -13.48
CA VAL A 115 -4.92 8.82 -12.16
C VAL A 115 -5.61 7.89 -11.15
N SER A 116 -4.85 7.25 -10.28
CA SER A 116 -5.35 6.26 -9.34
C SER A 116 -4.84 6.52 -7.93
N LEU A 117 -5.70 6.33 -6.94
CA LEU A 117 -5.34 6.21 -5.53
C LEU A 117 -5.85 4.86 -5.03
N TYR A 118 -4.95 3.96 -4.64
CA TYR A 118 -5.30 2.59 -4.28
C TYR A 118 -4.34 2.00 -3.24
N LEU A 119 -4.73 0.89 -2.61
CA LEU A 119 -3.83 0.08 -1.80
C LEU A 119 -3.32 -1.09 -2.62
N ASP A 120 -2.02 -1.36 -2.61
CA ASP A 120 -1.44 -2.52 -3.29
C ASP A 120 -1.65 -3.83 -2.49
N GLU A 121 -1.09 -4.95 -2.97
CA GLU A 121 -1.15 -6.26 -2.30
C GLU A 121 -0.51 -6.31 -0.89
N ASN A 122 0.34 -5.34 -0.58
CA ASN A 122 0.99 -5.15 0.73
C ASN A 122 0.24 -4.14 1.61
N ASN A 123 -0.88 -3.61 1.11
CA ASN A 123 -1.65 -2.54 1.70
C ASN A 123 -0.88 -1.21 1.84
N ASP A 124 0.17 -1.00 1.04
CA ASP A 124 0.79 0.31 0.87
C ASP A 124 -0.16 1.21 0.05
N LEU A 125 -0.27 2.48 0.43
CA LEU A 125 -1.02 3.46 -0.34
C LEU A 125 -0.20 3.90 -1.55
N ILE A 126 -0.79 3.71 -2.73
CA ILE A 126 -0.20 4.10 -4.01
C ILE A 126 -1.02 5.22 -4.61
N TYR A 127 -0.37 6.36 -4.84
CA TYR A 127 -0.85 7.38 -5.74
C TYR A 127 -0.10 7.24 -7.06
N ARG A 128 -0.82 6.94 -8.16
CA ARG A 128 -0.23 6.66 -9.48
C ARG A 128 -0.84 7.57 -10.53
N ILE A 129 0.01 8.09 -11.41
CA ILE A 129 -0.38 8.67 -12.69
C ILE A 129 0.26 7.85 -13.80
N ILE A 130 -0.51 7.48 -14.82
CA ILE A 130 0.01 6.91 -16.07
C ILE A 130 -0.20 7.96 -17.16
N ASP A 131 0.88 8.41 -17.79
CA ASP A 131 0.85 9.46 -18.80
C ASP A 131 0.21 8.99 -20.14
N ASP A 132 0.22 9.84 -21.17
CA ASP A 132 -0.38 9.55 -22.47
C ASP A 132 0.38 8.50 -23.30
N ILE A 133 1.64 8.23 -22.97
CA ILE A 133 2.48 7.20 -23.61
C ILE A 133 2.56 5.88 -22.80
N GLY A 134 1.98 5.87 -21.59
CA GLY A 134 1.90 4.69 -20.74
C GLY A 134 2.97 4.60 -19.64
N THR A 135 3.74 5.66 -19.40
CA THR A 135 4.75 5.71 -18.34
C THR A 135 4.08 5.86 -16.97
N PRO A 136 4.33 4.95 -16.01
CA PRO A 136 3.82 5.10 -14.66
C PRO A 136 4.72 6.01 -13.81
N HIS A 137 4.10 6.98 -13.14
CA HIS A 137 4.68 7.81 -12.09
C HIS A 137 3.94 7.48 -10.80
N LEU A 138 4.68 7.20 -9.72
CA LEU A 138 4.05 6.77 -8.47
C LEU A 138 4.68 7.41 -7.23
N ILE A 139 3.83 7.62 -6.24
CA ILE A 139 4.18 7.85 -4.85
C ILE A 139 3.66 6.65 -4.07
N ARG A 140 4.53 6.00 -3.31
CA ARG A 140 4.21 4.87 -2.44
C ARG A 140 4.38 5.31 -0.99
N VAL A 141 3.37 5.05 -0.17
CA VAL A 141 3.38 5.36 1.27
C VAL A 141 2.99 4.11 2.03
N SER A 142 3.92 3.58 2.82
CA SER A 142 3.64 2.45 3.70
C SER A 142 2.81 2.87 4.90
N GLN A 143 2.04 1.92 5.41
CA GLN A 143 1.30 2.10 6.66
C GLN A 143 2.26 2.35 7.81
N GLY A 144 1.89 3.25 8.72
CA GLY A 144 2.75 3.66 9.81
C GLY A 144 2.09 4.67 10.71
N ILE A 145 2.68 4.86 11.90
CA ILE A 145 2.21 5.82 12.92
C ILE A 145 2.20 7.25 12.37
N ASN A 146 3.16 7.58 11.50
CA ASN A 146 3.32 8.93 10.94
C ASN A 146 2.59 9.13 9.60
N THR A 147 1.96 8.09 9.05
CA THR A 147 1.27 8.13 7.75
C THR A 147 -0.21 7.85 7.94
N PHE A 148 -0.67 6.64 7.62
CA PHE A 148 -2.03 6.20 7.85
C PHE A 148 -2.05 4.79 8.45
N GLN A 149 -3.11 4.52 9.20
CA GLN A 149 -3.43 3.21 9.74
C GLN A 149 -4.85 2.81 9.33
N PRO A 150 -5.14 1.52 9.13
CA PRO A 150 -6.51 1.06 8.94
C PRO A 150 -7.42 1.48 10.09
N GLU A 151 -8.71 1.59 9.81
CA GLU A 151 -9.79 1.97 10.75
C GLU A 151 -9.74 3.39 11.31
N ALA A 152 -8.63 4.11 11.12
CA ALA A 152 -8.54 5.54 11.44
C ALA A 152 -9.04 6.40 10.26
N LYS A 153 -9.54 7.59 10.60
CA LYS A 153 -10.06 8.57 9.64
C LYS A 153 -8.96 9.57 9.30
N TYR A 154 -8.71 9.76 8.01
CA TYR A 154 -7.71 10.70 7.52
C TYR A 154 -8.26 11.55 6.38
N LEU A 155 -7.76 12.78 6.28
CA LEU A 155 -7.95 13.62 5.11
C LEU A 155 -6.86 13.29 4.09
N PHE A 156 -7.21 12.56 3.04
CA PHE A 156 -6.31 12.32 1.92
C PHE A 156 -6.46 13.45 0.92
N THR A 157 -5.34 14.00 0.47
CA THR A 157 -5.34 14.92 -0.67
C THR A 157 -4.27 14.51 -1.66
N ILE A 158 -4.65 14.26 -2.90
CA ILE A 158 -3.71 14.11 -4.01
C ILE A 158 -3.82 15.32 -4.91
N ASP A 159 -2.71 15.76 -5.47
CA ASP A 159 -2.72 16.73 -6.55
C ASP A 159 -1.62 16.48 -7.56
N TYR A 160 -1.82 17.05 -8.74
CA TYR A 160 -0.80 17.11 -9.77
C TYR A 160 -0.90 18.41 -10.53
N GLY A 161 0.26 18.98 -10.87
CA GLY A 161 0.37 20.17 -11.71
C GLY A 161 1.13 19.85 -12.99
N LEU A 162 0.66 20.41 -14.11
CA LEU A 162 1.11 20.11 -15.45
C LEU A 162 1.64 21.36 -16.14
N SER A 163 2.88 21.30 -16.64
CA SER A 163 3.40 22.30 -17.57
C SER A 163 4.42 21.67 -18.51
N PRO A 164 4.73 22.31 -19.66
CA PRO A 164 5.69 21.76 -20.61
C PRO A 164 7.10 21.50 -20.04
N ASN A 165 7.51 22.30 -19.06
CA ASN A 165 8.88 22.29 -18.54
C ASN A 165 8.99 21.72 -17.12
N TYR A 166 7.86 21.54 -16.45
CA TYR A 166 7.82 21.11 -15.06
C TYR A 166 6.44 20.53 -14.72
N SER A 167 6.44 19.32 -14.21
CA SER A 167 5.25 18.68 -13.68
C SER A 167 5.53 18.11 -12.31
N PHE A 168 4.48 17.94 -11.53
CA PHE A 168 4.59 17.33 -10.21
C PHE A 168 3.34 16.53 -9.87
N MET A 169 3.50 15.63 -8.91
CA MET A 169 2.41 15.02 -8.16
C MET A 169 2.75 15.04 -6.67
N ARG A 170 1.77 15.32 -5.81
CA ARG A 170 1.92 15.30 -4.34
C ARG A 170 0.80 14.48 -3.71
N LEU A 171 1.12 13.88 -2.58
CA LEU A 171 0.16 13.22 -1.70
C LEU A 171 0.31 13.81 -0.31
N PHE A 172 -0.82 14.24 0.24
CA PHE A 172 -0.97 14.71 1.60
C PHE A 172 -1.86 13.75 2.36
N ILE A 173 -1.47 13.47 3.60
CA ILE A 173 -2.32 12.83 4.60
C ILE A 173 -2.44 13.81 5.74
N ASN A 174 -3.68 14.23 6.04
CA ASN A 174 -3.97 15.38 6.89
C ASN A 174 -3.33 16.66 6.32
N ASP A 175 -2.53 17.37 7.10
CA ASP A 175 -1.80 18.57 6.70
C ASP A 175 -0.35 18.30 6.26
N ARG A 176 0.07 17.03 6.19
CA ARG A 176 1.46 16.64 5.91
C ARG A 176 1.62 16.09 4.50
N GLU A 177 2.57 16.66 3.75
CA GLU A 177 3.01 16.11 2.45
C GLU A 177 3.77 14.81 2.69
N VAL A 178 3.16 13.65 2.45
CA VAL A 178 3.74 12.31 2.65
C VAL A 178 4.49 11.78 1.44
N GLY A 179 4.39 12.45 0.30
CA GLY A 179 5.20 12.13 -0.85
C GLY A 179 5.04 13.14 -1.97
N ARG A 180 6.10 13.24 -2.78
CA ARG A 180 6.20 14.14 -3.93
C ARG A 180 7.03 13.49 -5.01
N HIS A 181 6.61 13.66 -6.24
CA HIS A 181 7.39 13.29 -7.40
C HIS A 181 7.40 14.47 -8.39
N GLU A 182 8.61 14.93 -8.74
CA GLU A 182 8.84 16.03 -9.68
C GLU A 182 9.36 15.48 -11.00
N ILE A 183 8.85 16.04 -12.09
CA ILE A 183 9.15 15.63 -13.45
C ILE A 183 9.70 16.84 -14.20
N GLN A 184 10.92 16.72 -14.72
CA GLN A 184 11.49 17.71 -15.61
C GLN A 184 10.89 17.48 -17.00
N GLY A 185 9.88 18.27 -17.35
CA GLY A 185 9.13 18.13 -18.58
C GLY A 185 7.64 17.93 -18.34
N TRP A 186 6.93 17.59 -19.42
CA TRP A 186 5.49 17.55 -19.43
C TRP A 186 4.96 16.17 -19.01
N LEU A 187 4.33 16.09 -17.83
CA LEU A 187 3.43 14.99 -17.52
C LEU A 187 2.13 15.23 -18.29
N LYS A 188 1.98 14.57 -19.43
CA LYS A 188 0.84 14.81 -20.31
C LYS A 188 -0.28 13.80 -20.02
N LEU A 189 -1.46 14.33 -19.72
CA LEU A 189 -2.69 13.57 -19.57
C LEU A 189 -3.67 14.04 -20.64
N VAL A 190 -4.14 13.12 -21.48
CA VAL A 190 -5.12 13.44 -22.52
C VAL A 190 -6.32 12.53 -22.38
N PHE A 191 -7.35 13.01 -21.67
CA PHE A 191 -8.62 12.30 -21.55
C PHE A 191 -9.43 12.50 -22.84
N ARG A 192 -9.26 11.59 -23.80
CA ARG A 192 -9.92 11.67 -25.13
C ARG A 192 -11.33 11.07 -25.12
N GLY A 193 -11.74 10.51 -23.99
CA GLY A 193 -12.90 9.64 -23.86
C GLY A 193 -12.52 8.17 -24.09
N PRO A 194 -13.33 7.21 -23.58
CA PRO A 194 -13.08 5.78 -23.66
C PRO A 194 -12.85 5.39 -25.10
N THR A 195 -11.66 4.87 -25.34
CA THR A 195 -11.40 4.06 -26.53
C THR A 195 -12.04 2.67 -26.39
N ASP A 196 -12.34 2.25 -25.16
CA ASP A 196 -13.00 0.99 -24.82
C ASP A 196 -14.37 1.27 -24.17
N PRO A 197 -15.49 0.77 -24.73
CA PRO A 197 -16.83 1.00 -24.19
C PRO A 197 -17.03 0.46 -22.76
N ASN A 198 -16.17 -0.45 -22.28
CA ASN A 198 -16.24 -0.98 -20.92
C ASN A 198 -15.60 -0.06 -19.87
N ILE A 199 -14.89 0.99 -20.28
CA ILE A 199 -14.16 1.92 -19.40
C ILE A 199 -14.99 3.18 -19.12
N SER A 200 -15.05 3.59 -17.85
CA SER A 200 -15.75 4.82 -17.42
C SER A 200 -14.95 6.09 -17.74
N LYS A 201 -15.60 7.14 -18.29
CA LYS A 201 -15.03 8.51 -18.40
C LYS A 201 -14.90 9.23 -17.05
N THR A 202 -15.60 8.74 -16.05
CA THR A 202 -15.85 9.44 -14.81
C THR A 202 -14.85 8.98 -13.76
N MET A 203 -14.43 9.90 -12.90
CA MET A 203 -13.77 9.53 -11.64
C MET A 203 -14.68 8.56 -10.88
N LEU A 204 -14.17 7.37 -10.61
CA LEU A 204 -14.81 6.36 -9.80
C LEU A 204 -14.23 6.39 -8.40
N ILE A 205 -15.08 6.24 -7.39
CA ILE A 205 -14.68 6.10 -6.00
C ILE A 205 -15.00 4.66 -5.58
N GLY A 206 -13.99 3.97 -5.06
CA GLY A 206 -14.10 2.62 -4.52
C GLY A 206 -13.96 1.47 -5.49
N CYS A 207 -13.73 1.76 -6.77
CA CYS A 207 -13.38 0.75 -7.76
C CYS A 207 -12.41 1.31 -8.82
N ASP A 208 -11.78 0.41 -9.56
CA ASP A 208 -10.98 0.78 -10.72
C ASP A 208 -11.85 1.05 -11.95
N ILE A 209 -11.28 1.68 -12.97
CA ILE A 209 -12.00 2.01 -14.22
C ILE A 209 -12.50 0.78 -15.00
N SER A 210 -11.96 -0.43 -14.72
CA SER A 210 -12.50 -1.70 -15.25
C SER A 210 -13.69 -2.26 -14.45
N LYS A 211 -13.91 -1.72 -13.24
CA LYS A 211 -14.94 -2.14 -12.27
C LYS A 211 -14.77 -3.59 -11.80
N GLN A 212 -13.53 -4.08 -11.77
CA GLN A 212 -13.22 -5.45 -11.31
C GLN A 212 -12.62 -5.45 -9.91
N ASN A 213 -11.91 -4.39 -9.53
CA ASN A 213 -11.18 -4.30 -8.27
C ASN A 213 -11.80 -3.25 -7.35
N PHE A 214 -12.25 -3.67 -6.17
CA PHE A 214 -12.96 -2.83 -5.21
C PHE A 214 -12.17 -2.66 -3.91
N ALA A 215 -12.35 -1.52 -3.23
CA ALA A 215 -11.83 -1.32 -1.88
C ALA A 215 -12.95 -1.32 -0.83
N LYS A 216 -12.61 -1.72 0.39
CA LYS A 216 -13.45 -1.56 1.59
C LYS A 216 -13.01 -0.31 2.37
N PHE A 217 -13.87 0.71 2.40
CA PHE A 217 -13.61 1.99 3.07
C PHE A 217 -14.91 2.74 3.31
N THR A 218 -14.87 3.74 4.18
CA THR A 218 -15.94 4.71 4.40
C THR A 218 -15.50 6.08 3.89
N VAL A 219 -16.42 6.82 3.26
CA VAL A 219 -16.19 8.21 2.80
C VAL A 219 -17.07 9.14 3.62
N ALA A 220 -16.45 10.12 4.29
CA ALA A 220 -17.21 11.17 4.98
C ALA A 220 -17.37 12.43 4.11
N PHE A 221 -16.40 12.70 3.24
CA PHE A 221 -16.36 13.88 2.37
C PHE A 221 -15.47 13.60 1.16
N SER A 222 -15.80 14.22 0.03
CA SER A 222 -14.91 14.29 -1.13
C SER A 222 -15.13 15.57 -1.91
N ALA A 223 -14.06 16.17 -2.42
CA ALA A 223 -14.07 17.34 -3.29
C ALA A 223 -13.01 17.21 -4.39
N ILE A 224 -13.30 17.84 -5.53
CA ILE A 224 -12.39 17.96 -6.66
C ILE A 224 -12.18 19.44 -6.94
N TYR A 225 -10.94 19.84 -7.11
CA TYR A 225 -10.53 21.18 -7.49
C TYR A 225 -9.85 21.12 -8.85
N LYS A 226 -10.11 22.14 -9.68
CA LYS A 226 -9.58 22.22 -11.05
C LYS A 226 -8.08 22.56 -11.11
N GLU A 227 -7.48 22.86 -9.96
CA GLU A 227 -6.09 23.28 -9.85
C GLU A 227 -5.51 22.74 -8.52
N PRO A 228 -4.21 22.45 -8.46
CA PRO A 228 -3.51 22.18 -7.21
C PRO A 228 -3.63 23.38 -6.27
N MET A 229 -3.88 23.12 -4.99
CA MET A 229 -3.91 24.18 -3.98
C MET A 229 -2.47 24.51 -3.53
N ALA A 230 -2.29 25.73 -3.03
CA ALA A 230 -1.04 26.10 -2.39
C ALA A 230 -0.86 25.33 -1.08
N LYS A 231 0.38 25.05 -0.69
CA LYS A 231 0.69 24.28 0.54
C LYS A 231 -0.04 24.80 1.79
N GLN A 232 -0.07 26.11 1.95
CA GLN A 232 -0.73 26.78 3.07
C GLN A 232 -2.24 26.53 3.14
N ASP A 233 -2.90 26.27 2.01
CA ASP A 233 -4.36 26.10 1.98
C ASP A 233 -4.75 24.67 2.39
N TYR A 234 -3.89 23.66 2.17
CA TYR A 234 -4.11 22.32 2.72
C TYR A 234 -4.17 22.32 4.24
N LYS A 235 -3.28 23.08 4.89
CA LYS A 235 -3.28 23.22 6.35
C LYS A 235 -4.59 23.83 6.85
N LYS A 236 -5.06 24.93 6.22
CA LYS A 236 -6.34 25.55 6.57
C LYS A 236 -7.51 24.59 6.39
N MET A 237 -7.53 23.84 5.28
CA MET A 237 -8.58 22.84 5.02
C MET A 237 -8.59 21.73 6.07
N PHE A 238 -7.41 21.26 6.48
CA PHE A 238 -7.28 20.29 7.56
C PHE A 238 -7.79 20.83 8.90
N GLU A 239 -7.46 22.07 9.27
CA GLU A 239 -7.94 22.72 10.49
C GLU A 239 -9.47 22.87 10.50
N ILE A 240 -10.06 23.27 9.36
CA ILE A 240 -11.52 23.33 9.19
C ILE A 240 -12.15 21.95 9.39
N TRP A 241 -11.59 20.92 8.76
CA TRP A 241 -12.07 19.55 8.90
C TRP A 241 -11.97 19.05 10.34
N ALA A 242 -10.80 19.19 10.98
CA ALA A 242 -10.54 18.73 12.33
C ALA A 242 -11.51 19.38 13.33
N SER A 243 -11.68 20.71 13.24
CA SER A 243 -12.61 21.45 14.08
C SER A 243 -14.08 21.08 13.87
N THR A 244 -14.45 20.61 12.67
CA THR A 244 -15.80 20.13 12.36
C THR A 244 -16.02 18.73 12.95
N MET A 245 -15.01 17.86 12.88
CA MET A 245 -15.07 16.50 13.41
C MET A 245 -15.19 16.46 14.93
N ASP A 246 -14.53 17.37 15.65
CA ASP A 246 -14.61 17.43 17.12
C ASP A 246 -15.99 17.88 17.62
N LYS A 247 -16.79 18.56 16.79
CA LYS A 247 -18.16 18.97 17.12
C LYS A 247 -19.20 17.86 16.92
N ILE A 248 -18.82 16.75 16.29
CA ILE A 248 -19.74 15.64 15.95
C ILE A 248 -19.63 14.47 16.96
N LYS A 249 -18.78 14.61 17.98
CA LYS A 249 -18.70 13.67 19.12
C LYS A 249 -19.69 14.05 20.22
#